data_AF-A0A9P5QGN6-F1
#
_entry.id   AF-A0A9P5QGN6-F1
#
_cell.length_a   1.000
_cell.length_b   1.000
_cell.length_c   1.000
_cell.angle_alpha   90.00
_cell.angle_beta   90.00
_cell.angle_gamma   90.00
#
_symmetry.space_group_name_H-M   'P 1'
#
loop_
_entity.id
_entity.type
_entity.pdbx_description
1 polymer ?
#
loop_
_entity_poly.entity_id
_entity_poly.type
_entity_poly.pdbx_seq_one_letter_code
_entity_poly.pdbx_strand_id
1 'polypeptide(L)'
;EEETEVHFDPVVKLEAVQVKTHEEEETAIYKMRAKLFRFVKESNEWKERGTGEVKFLQHNDTKKIRLLMRRDQTLKICANHYITAEMTLTPNVGSDRSWVWNVTADSSDECEGPQTLAIRFANADVAASFKEEFEKAQKNNADLKAMSSDVKEEETEEAEKKGEAKDTEEKKEEEKKEESA
;
A
#
# COMPACT_ATOMS: atom_id res chain seq x y z
N GLU A 1 33.15 -42.49 13.82
CA GLU A 1 33.97 -41.30 13.57
C GLU A 1 33.55 -40.27 14.61
N GLU A 2 34.48 -39.78 15.43
CA GLU A 2 34.19 -38.70 16.39
C GLU A 2 34.19 -37.38 15.61
N GLU A 3 33.05 -36.69 15.56
CA GLU A 3 32.96 -35.37 14.97
C GLU A 3 33.71 -34.39 15.87
N THR A 4 34.80 -33.79 15.36
CA THR A 4 35.51 -32.70 16.04
C THR A 4 34.62 -31.47 16.09
N GLU A 5 34.08 -31.17 17.26
CA GLU A 5 33.27 -29.97 17.50
C GLU A 5 34.18 -28.73 17.50
N VAL A 6 34.12 -27.95 16.42
CA VAL A 6 34.90 -26.71 16.27
C VAL A 6 34.16 -25.57 16.95
N HIS A 7 34.74 -25.02 18.03
CA HIS A 7 34.21 -23.88 18.76
C HIS A 7 34.74 -22.55 18.21
N PHE A 8 33.87 -21.53 18.13
CA PHE A 8 34.22 -20.18 17.71
C PHE A 8 33.74 -19.16 18.74
N ASP A 9 34.63 -18.27 19.16
CA ASP A 9 34.28 -17.13 20.00
C ASP A 9 33.51 -16.06 19.20
N PRO A 10 32.39 -15.54 19.71
CA PRO A 10 31.61 -14.54 19.01
C PRO A 10 32.35 -13.20 18.92
N VAL A 11 32.55 -12.70 17.69
CA VAL A 11 33.20 -11.40 17.42
C VAL A 11 32.36 -10.22 17.94
N VAL A 12 31.03 -10.36 17.95
CA VAL A 12 30.10 -9.33 18.40
C VAL A 12 29.01 -9.98 19.25
N LYS A 13 28.73 -9.37 20.40
CA LYS A 13 27.59 -9.73 21.25
C LYS A 13 26.42 -8.79 20.93
N LEU A 14 25.34 -9.35 20.40
CA LEU A 14 24.11 -8.61 20.12
C LEU A 14 23.12 -8.82 21.27
N GLU A 15 22.44 -7.73 21.66
CA GLU A 15 21.30 -7.82 22.56
C GLU A 15 20.03 -8.14 21.77
N ALA A 16 19.10 -8.84 22.40
CA ALA A 16 17.80 -9.11 21.80
C ALA A 16 17.01 -7.80 21.68
N VAL A 17 16.69 -7.41 20.45
CA VAL A 17 15.90 -6.21 20.16
C VAL A 17 14.48 -6.63 19.83
N GLN A 18 13.48 -5.94 20.41
CA GLN A 18 12.10 -6.09 19.97
C GLN A 18 11.92 -5.44 18.59
N VAL A 19 11.57 -6.24 17.60
CA VAL A 19 11.32 -5.78 16.23
C VAL A 19 9.83 -5.61 16.03
N LYS A 20 9.41 -4.42 15.57
CA LYS A 20 8.03 -4.13 15.17
C LYS A 20 7.83 -4.44 13.70
N THR A 21 6.68 -5.01 13.34
CA THR A 21 6.36 -5.35 11.95
C THR A 21 5.79 -4.17 11.18
N HIS A 22 5.31 -3.14 11.88
CA HIS A 22 4.56 -2.01 11.32
C HIS A 22 3.27 -2.48 10.62
N GLU A 23 2.65 -3.50 11.21
CA GLU A 23 1.37 -4.13 10.79
C GLU A 23 0.39 -4.19 12.00
N GLU A 24 0.77 -3.63 13.17
CA GLU A 24 0.06 -3.77 14.45
C GLU A 24 -1.26 -2.98 14.48
N GLU A 25 -1.37 -1.93 13.67
CA GLU A 25 -2.56 -1.08 13.53
C GLU A 25 -3.47 -1.54 12.37
N GLU A 26 -3.22 -2.74 11.84
CA GLU A 26 -3.93 -3.27 10.69
C GLU A 26 -4.50 -4.67 10.95
N THR A 27 -5.64 -4.94 10.35
CA THR A 27 -6.30 -6.25 10.40
C THR A 27 -6.17 -6.93 9.05
N ALA A 28 -5.71 -8.19 9.04
CA ALA A 28 -5.66 -8.99 7.83
C ALA A 28 -7.06 -9.50 7.46
N ILE A 29 -7.64 -8.94 6.40
CA ILE A 29 -8.97 -9.32 5.90
C ILE A 29 -8.91 -10.44 4.86
N TYR A 30 -7.75 -10.62 4.22
CA TYR A 30 -7.49 -11.68 3.27
C TYR A 30 -6.05 -12.17 3.40
N LYS A 31 -5.84 -13.47 3.21
CA LYS A 31 -4.55 -14.14 3.35
C LYS A 31 -4.50 -15.32 2.39
N MET A 32 -3.48 -15.38 1.53
CA MET A 32 -3.33 -16.50 0.60
C MET A 32 -1.89 -16.74 0.18
N ARG A 33 -1.55 -18.01 -0.09
CA ARG A 33 -0.24 -18.39 -0.63
C ARG A 33 -0.16 -18.04 -2.12
N ALA A 34 0.92 -17.38 -2.53
CA ALA A 34 1.12 -17.00 -3.92
C ALA A 34 2.61 -16.93 -4.31
N LYS A 35 2.83 -16.85 -5.63
CA LYS A 35 4.12 -16.48 -6.22
C LYS A 35 3.95 -15.19 -7.01
N LEU A 36 4.78 -14.20 -6.73
CA LEU A 36 4.79 -12.88 -7.34
C LEU A 36 5.95 -12.74 -8.32
N PHE A 37 5.66 -12.11 -9.44
CA PHE A 37 6.60 -11.80 -10.51
C PHE A 37 6.54 -10.31 -10.82
N ARG A 38 7.66 -9.77 -11.32
CA ARG A 38 7.74 -8.44 -11.90
C ARG A 38 8.12 -8.54 -13.36
N PHE A 39 7.55 -7.67 -14.18
CA PHE A 39 7.94 -7.54 -15.57
C PHE A 39 9.13 -6.60 -15.70
N VAL A 40 10.19 -7.05 -16.40
CA VAL A 40 11.38 -6.23 -16.67
C VAL A 40 11.33 -5.79 -18.13
N LYS A 41 11.13 -4.48 -18.35
CA LYS A 41 10.90 -3.91 -19.70
C LYS A 41 12.13 -4.05 -20.59
N GLU A 42 13.32 -3.92 -20.02
CA GLU A 42 14.60 -3.95 -20.75
C GLU A 42 14.87 -5.32 -21.38
N SER A 43 14.40 -6.39 -20.74
CA SER A 43 14.58 -7.78 -21.19
C SER A 43 13.29 -8.42 -21.70
N ASN A 44 12.16 -7.71 -21.63
CA ASN A 44 10.84 -8.19 -22.03
C ASN A 44 10.48 -9.54 -21.39
N GLU A 45 10.81 -9.72 -20.11
CA GLU A 45 10.66 -10.99 -19.40
C GLU A 45 10.04 -10.84 -18.00
N TRP A 46 9.45 -11.93 -17.51
CA TRP A 46 8.96 -12.04 -16.14
C TRP A 46 10.05 -12.58 -15.22
N LYS A 47 10.42 -11.82 -14.19
CA LYS A 47 11.33 -12.27 -13.12
C LYS A 47 10.55 -12.60 -11.87
N GLU A 48 10.89 -13.70 -11.23
CA GLU A 48 10.34 -14.02 -9.91
C GLU A 48 10.76 -12.93 -8.92
N ARG A 49 9.77 -12.36 -8.24
CA ARG A 49 9.97 -11.34 -7.23
C ARG A 49 9.88 -11.95 -5.84
N GLY A 50 8.99 -12.91 -5.60
CA GLY A 50 8.92 -13.58 -4.31
C GLY A 50 7.88 -14.68 -4.26
N THR A 51 8.10 -15.64 -3.38
CA THR A 51 7.11 -16.66 -3.02
C THR A 51 6.81 -16.52 -1.53
N GLY A 52 5.53 -16.54 -1.19
CA GLY A 52 5.10 -16.33 0.18
C GLY A 52 3.61 -16.04 0.29
N GLU A 53 3.21 -15.44 1.39
CA GLU A 53 1.82 -15.14 1.66
C GLU A 53 1.50 -13.69 1.30
N VAL A 54 0.50 -13.51 0.44
CA VAL A 54 -0.10 -12.20 0.17
C VAL A 54 -1.22 -11.95 1.17
N LYS A 55 -1.24 -10.75 1.74
CA LYS A 55 -2.25 -10.28 2.67
C LYS A 55 -2.88 -8.98 2.16
N PHE A 56 -4.17 -8.83 2.40
CA PHE A 56 -4.80 -7.51 2.38
C PHE A 56 -4.95 -7.06 3.82
N LEU A 57 -4.32 -5.94 4.14
CA LEU A 57 -4.29 -5.35 5.47
C LEU A 57 -5.14 -4.09 5.46
N GLN A 58 -6.17 -4.07 6.29
CA GLN A 58 -7.02 -2.90 6.50
C GLN A 58 -6.56 -2.16 7.75
N HIS A 59 -6.25 -0.87 7.61
CA HIS A 59 -5.92 -0.01 8.74
C HIS A 59 -7.12 0.16 9.68
N ASN A 60 -6.88 0.05 10.99
CA ASN A 60 -7.96 0.05 11.99
C ASN A 60 -8.70 1.39 12.05
N ASP A 61 -7.99 2.53 11.95
CA ASP A 61 -8.62 3.86 11.94
C ASP A 61 -9.05 4.32 10.54
N THR A 62 -8.12 4.43 9.60
CA THR A 62 -8.40 5.01 8.27
C THR A 62 -9.21 4.09 7.36
N LYS A 63 -9.36 2.80 7.72
CA LYS A 63 -10.01 1.74 6.92
C LYS A 63 -9.40 1.50 5.54
N LYS A 64 -8.31 2.18 5.20
CA LYS A 64 -7.57 1.98 3.95
C LYS A 64 -6.97 0.58 3.90
N ILE A 65 -7.03 -0.03 2.72
CA ILE A 65 -6.57 -1.39 2.49
C ILE A 65 -5.30 -1.37 1.62
N ARG A 66 -4.24 -2.03 2.09
CA ARG A 66 -3.02 -2.27 1.32
C ARG A 66 -2.77 -3.75 1.07
N LEU A 67 -2.08 -4.04 -0.02
CA LEU A 67 -1.52 -5.35 -0.30
C LEU A 67 -0.11 -5.42 0.27
N LEU A 68 0.14 -6.40 1.12
CA LEU A 68 1.47 -6.70 1.65
C LEU A 68 1.82 -8.16 1.35
N MET A 69 3.03 -8.40 0.87
CA MET A 69 3.55 -9.75 0.66
C MET A 69 5.00 -9.85 1.12
N ARG A 70 5.31 -10.90 1.89
CA ARG A 70 6.65 -11.20 2.38
C ARG A 70 7.14 -12.53 1.80
N ARG A 71 8.44 -12.63 1.57
CA ARG A 71 9.11 -13.86 1.14
C ARG A 71 9.23 -14.84 2.29
N ASP A 72 9.10 -16.12 1.98
CA ASP A 72 9.39 -17.17 2.94
C ASP A 72 10.84 -17.11 3.43
N GLN A 73 11.07 -17.58 4.66
CA GLN A 73 12.36 -17.67 5.33
C GLN A 73 13.02 -16.32 5.63
N THR A 74 13.19 -15.47 4.62
CA THR A 74 13.85 -14.16 4.74
C THR A 74 12.94 -13.07 5.32
N LEU A 75 11.61 -13.23 5.22
CA LEU A 75 10.59 -12.27 5.66
C LEU A 75 10.69 -10.86 5.04
N LYS A 76 11.54 -10.71 3.99
CA LYS A 76 11.67 -9.47 3.20
C LYS A 76 10.39 -9.16 2.46
N ILE A 77 10.06 -7.88 2.36
CA ILE A 77 8.86 -7.41 1.68
C ILE A 77 9.10 -7.47 0.17
N CYS A 78 8.21 -8.16 -0.57
CA CYS A 78 8.27 -8.24 -2.03
C CYS A 78 7.09 -7.53 -2.73
N ALA A 79 6.07 -7.09 -1.99
CA ALA A 79 5.06 -6.14 -2.44
C ALA A 79 4.51 -5.37 -1.25
N ASN A 80 4.34 -4.06 -1.41
CA ASN A 80 3.75 -3.18 -0.41
C ASN A 80 3.18 -1.95 -1.12
N HIS A 81 1.87 -1.96 -1.38
CA HIS A 81 1.18 -0.85 -2.02
C HIS A 81 -0.30 -0.83 -1.64
N TYR A 82 -0.90 0.37 -1.68
CA TYR A 82 -2.34 0.49 -1.53
C TYR A 82 -3.08 -0.08 -2.75
N ILE A 83 -4.24 -0.69 -2.51
CA ILE A 83 -5.12 -1.16 -3.57
C ILE A 83 -5.94 0.04 -4.06
N THR A 84 -5.61 0.62 -5.20
CA THR A 84 -6.29 1.82 -5.69
C THR A 84 -7.37 1.51 -6.74
N ALA A 85 -8.32 2.42 -6.91
CA ALA A 85 -9.43 2.25 -7.84
C ALA A 85 -8.97 2.16 -9.31
N GLU A 86 -7.81 2.75 -9.64
CA GLU A 86 -7.26 2.78 -10.99
C GLU A 86 -6.54 1.47 -11.37
N MET A 87 -6.30 0.56 -10.41
CA MET A 87 -5.72 -0.74 -10.69
C MET A 87 -6.72 -1.63 -11.45
N THR A 88 -6.25 -2.50 -12.34
CA THR A 88 -7.12 -3.46 -13.03
C THR A 88 -6.42 -4.80 -13.11
N LEU A 89 -7.04 -5.83 -12.55
CA LEU A 89 -6.55 -7.21 -12.67
C LEU A 89 -6.90 -7.76 -14.05
N THR A 90 -5.88 -8.01 -14.85
CA THR A 90 -6.00 -8.62 -16.18
C THR A 90 -5.53 -10.08 -16.13
N PRO A 91 -6.24 -11.01 -16.78
CA PRO A 91 -5.81 -12.41 -16.82
C PRO A 91 -4.51 -12.53 -17.61
N ASN A 92 -3.58 -13.37 -17.14
CA ASN A 92 -2.35 -13.62 -17.90
C ASN A 92 -2.59 -14.63 -19.03
N VAL A 93 -2.03 -14.39 -20.21
CA VAL A 93 -2.19 -15.30 -21.36
C VAL A 93 -1.56 -16.66 -21.03
N GLY A 94 -2.35 -17.72 -21.16
CA GLY A 94 -1.89 -19.09 -20.89
C GLY A 94 -1.89 -19.50 -19.41
N SER A 95 -2.50 -18.72 -18.52
CA SER A 95 -2.69 -19.10 -17.11
C SER A 95 -4.11 -18.76 -16.66
N ASP A 96 -4.83 -19.75 -16.13
CA ASP A 96 -6.16 -19.61 -15.51
C ASP A 96 -6.08 -19.19 -14.02
N ARG A 97 -4.86 -19.17 -13.47
CA ARG A 97 -4.57 -18.95 -12.04
C ARG A 97 -3.63 -17.78 -11.80
N SER A 98 -3.60 -16.82 -12.72
CA SER A 98 -2.72 -15.66 -12.65
C SER A 98 -3.40 -14.36 -13.04
N TRP A 99 -3.06 -13.29 -12.32
CA TRP A 99 -3.49 -11.92 -12.58
C TRP A 99 -2.29 -11.01 -12.77
N VAL A 100 -2.45 -10.01 -13.63
CA VAL A 100 -1.46 -8.97 -13.94
C VAL A 100 -2.07 -7.60 -13.69
N TRP A 101 -1.33 -6.71 -13.03
CA TRP A 101 -1.73 -5.31 -12.83
C TRP A 101 -0.52 -4.38 -12.77
N ASN A 102 -0.79 -3.09 -12.93
CA ASN A 102 0.21 -2.03 -12.81
C ASN A 102 0.11 -1.37 -11.43
N VAL A 103 1.26 -1.09 -10.83
CA VAL A 103 1.41 -0.41 -9.55
C VAL A 103 2.29 0.81 -9.75
N THR A 104 1.80 1.99 -9.42
CA THR A 104 2.54 3.26 -9.59
C THR A 104 3.54 3.50 -8.45
N ALA A 105 3.17 3.14 -7.22
CA ALA A 105 3.98 3.35 -6.03
C ALA A 105 4.00 2.06 -5.18
N ASP A 106 4.99 1.20 -5.43
CA ASP A 106 5.27 0.02 -4.60
C ASP A 106 6.50 0.30 -3.71
N SER A 107 6.31 0.20 -2.40
CA SER A 107 7.32 0.51 -1.38
C SER A 107 7.97 -0.77 -0.83
N SER A 108 8.32 -1.70 -1.71
CA SER A 108 9.11 -2.89 -1.34
C SER A 108 10.60 -2.68 -1.56
N ASP A 109 11.43 -3.46 -0.87
CA ASP A 109 12.89 -3.28 -0.80
C ASP A 109 13.63 -3.30 -2.16
N GLU A 110 12.98 -3.78 -3.23
CA GLU A 110 13.58 -4.00 -4.55
C GLU A 110 12.88 -3.17 -5.65
N CYS A 111 12.41 -1.96 -5.32
CA CYS A 111 11.59 -1.16 -6.23
C CYS A 111 11.92 0.32 -6.26
N GLU A 112 12.27 0.83 -7.43
CA GLU A 112 12.27 2.26 -7.74
C GLU A 112 11.26 2.49 -8.88
N GLY A 113 10.13 3.14 -8.57
CA GLY A 113 9.14 3.57 -9.56
C GLY A 113 8.07 2.53 -9.97
N PRO A 114 7.28 2.83 -11.01
CA PRO A 114 6.12 2.03 -11.41
C PRO A 114 6.49 0.62 -11.87
N GLN A 115 5.72 -0.37 -11.44
CA GLN A 115 5.93 -1.78 -11.76
C GLN A 115 4.70 -2.40 -12.42
N THR A 116 4.93 -3.35 -13.32
CA THR A 116 3.90 -4.30 -13.75
C THR A 116 4.14 -5.62 -13.03
N LEU A 117 3.17 -6.02 -12.20
CA LEU A 117 3.27 -7.21 -11.37
C LEU A 117 2.36 -8.30 -11.91
N ALA A 118 2.78 -9.54 -11.75
CA ALA A 118 1.93 -10.70 -11.96
C ALA A 118 1.96 -11.59 -10.73
N ILE A 119 0.80 -12.10 -10.31
CA ILE A 119 0.67 -13.03 -9.21
C ILE A 119 0.11 -14.34 -9.72
N ARG A 120 0.61 -15.47 -9.20
CA ARG A 120 0.16 -16.81 -9.53
C ARG A 120 -0.22 -17.57 -8.27
N PHE A 121 -1.37 -18.22 -8.32
CA PHE A 121 -1.93 -19.02 -7.23
C PHE A 121 -1.81 -20.52 -7.52
N ALA A 122 -2.18 -21.35 -6.53
CA ALA A 122 -2.14 -22.79 -6.66
C ALA A 122 -3.13 -23.31 -7.72
N ASN A 123 -4.35 -22.79 -7.74
CA ASN A 123 -5.45 -23.19 -8.63
C ASN A 123 -6.29 -21.97 -9.05
N ALA A 124 -7.21 -22.19 -10.01
CA ALA A 124 -8.07 -21.15 -10.56
C ALA A 124 -9.08 -20.61 -9.53
N ASP A 125 -9.61 -21.45 -8.65
CA ASP A 125 -10.59 -21.05 -7.62
C ASP A 125 -10.00 -20.03 -6.64
N VAL A 126 -8.76 -20.27 -6.20
CA VAL A 126 -8.03 -19.34 -5.33
C VAL A 126 -7.73 -18.03 -6.08
N ALA A 127 -7.39 -18.10 -7.36
CA ALA A 127 -7.18 -16.90 -8.17
C ALA A 127 -8.48 -16.09 -8.33
N ALA A 128 -9.63 -16.74 -8.50
CA ALA A 128 -10.93 -16.09 -8.55
C ALA A 128 -11.27 -15.41 -7.22
N SER A 129 -11.07 -16.10 -6.09
CA SER A 129 -11.25 -15.53 -4.75
C SER A 129 -10.36 -14.32 -4.51
N PHE A 130 -9.08 -14.37 -4.93
CA PHE A 130 -8.19 -13.21 -4.85
C PHE A 130 -8.74 -12.01 -5.61
N LYS A 131 -9.24 -12.22 -6.83
CA LYS A 131 -9.79 -11.15 -7.65
C LYS A 131 -11.02 -10.52 -7.01
N GLU A 132 -11.94 -11.34 -6.50
CA GLU A 132 -13.14 -10.86 -5.82
C GLU A 132 -12.78 -9.99 -4.60
N GLU A 133 -11.86 -10.45 -3.75
CA GLU A 133 -11.42 -9.68 -2.59
C GLU A 133 -10.64 -8.42 -2.97
N PHE A 134 -9.88 -8.47 -4.09
CA PHE A 134 -9.16 -7.30 -4.59
C PHE A 134 -10.14 -6.22 -5.05
N GLU A 135 -11.17 -6.59 -5.82
CA GLU A 135 -12.22 -5.67 -6.29
C GLU A 135 -13.05 -5.10 -5.12
N LYS A 136 -13.35 -5.90 -4.10
CA LYS A 136 -13.97 -5.42 -2.85
C LYS A 136 -13.09 -4.38 -2.15
N ALA A 137 -11.78 -4.63 -2.05
CA ALA A 137 -10.84 -3.69 -1.46
C ALA A 137 -10.70 -2.40 -2.28
N GLN A 138 -10.72 -2.51 -3.62
CA GLN A 138 -10.72 -1.34 -4.51
C GLN A 138 -11.94 -0.46 -4.27
N LYS A 139 -13.13 -1.06 -4.18
CA LYS A 139 -14.36 -0.32 -3.92
C LYS A 139 -14.30 0.39 -2.56
N ASN A 140 -13.87 -0.31 -1.51
CA ASN A 140 -13.72 0.28 -0.18
C ASN A 140 -12.79 1.51 -0.20
N ASN A 141 -11.60 1.37 -0.81
CA ASN A 141 -10.65 2.47 -0.90
C ASN A 141 -11.14 3.61 -1.81
N ALA A 142 -11.92 3.31 -2.85
CA ALA A 142 -12.53 4.32 -3.71
C ALA A 142 -13.59 5.14 -2.95
N ASP A 143 -14.47 4.46 -2.20
CA ASP A 143 -15.51 5.09 -1.38
C ASP A 143 -14.87 6.00 -0.30
N LEU A 144 -13.80 5.55 0.34
CA LEU A 144 -13.03 6.36 1.31
C LEU A 144 -12.35 7.57 0.67
N LYS A 145 -11.87 7.45 -0.58
CA LYS A 145 -11.25 8.56 -1.32
C LYS A 145 -12.29 9.62 -1.66
N ALA A 146 -13.49 9.21 -2.09
CA ALA A 146 -14.61 10.10 -2.37
C ALA A 146 -15.04 10.88 -1.11
N MET A 147 -15.30 10.17 -0.01
CA MET A 147 -15.66 10.81 1.27
C MET A 147 -14.58 11.80 1.76
N SER A 148 -13.30 11.48 1.56
CA SER A 148 -12.22 12.38 1.94
C SER A 148 -12.08 13.61 1.02
N SER A 149 -12.58 13.58 -0.22
CA SER A 149 -12.63 14.76 -1.08
C SER A 149 -13.80 15.67 -0.75
N ASP A 150 -14.96 15.12 -0.40
CA ASP A 150 -16.15 15.91 -0.01
C ASP A 150 -15.88 16.71 1.28
N VAL A 151 -15.24 16.09 2.29
CA VAL A 151 -14.85 16.80 3.53
C VAL A 151 -13.80 17.89 3.29
N LYS A 152 -12.93 17.70 2.29
CA LYS A 152 -11.90 18.68 1.96
C LYS A 152 -12.48 19.89 1.22
N GLU A 153 -13.51 19.67 0.39
CA GLU A 153 -14.25 20.75 -0.27
C GLU A 153 -15.06 21.58 0.75
N GLU A 154 -15.70 20.94 1.73
CA GLU A 154 -16.41 21.64 2.82
C GLU A 154 -15.46 22.44 3.73
N GLU A 155 -14.27 21.92 4.08
CA GLU A 155 -13.28 22.68 4.86
C GLU A 155 -12.69 23.87 4.08
N THR A 156 -12.52 23.76 2.75
CA THR A 156 -12.10 24.89 1.92
C THR A 156 -13.19 25.95 1.78
N GLU A 157 -14.46 25.57 1.61
CA GLU A 157 -15.57 26.53 1.56
C GLU A 157 -15.81 27.24 2.92
N GLU A 158 -15.63 26.54 4.04
CA GLU A 158 -15.77 27.17 5.37
C GLU A 158 -14.57 28.08 5.71
N ALA A 159 -13.37 27.76 5.23
CA ALA A 159 -12.18 28.61 5.34
C ALA A 159 -12.29 29.88 4.47
N GLU A 160 -12.84 29.78 3.26
CA GLU A 160 -13.09 30.95 2.39
C GLU A 160 -14.18 31.87 2.96
N LYS A 161 -15.27 31.32 3.52
CA LYS A 161 -16.30 32.14 4.20
C LYS A 161 -15.82 32.82 5.47
N LYS A 162 -14.89 32.22 6.23
CA LYS A 162 -14.27 32.86 7.41
C LYS A 162 -13.19 33.87 7.03
N GLY A 163 -12.56 33.73 5.87
CA GLY A 163 -11.62 34.71 5.31
C GLY A 163 -12.31 36.01 4.87
N GLU A 164 -13.42 35.91 4.13
CA GLU A 164 -14.18 37.09 3.67
C GLU A 164 -14.83 37.88 4.82
N ALA A 165 -15.27 37.21 5.89
CA ALA A 165 -15.86 37.89 7.05
C ALA A 165 -14.83 38.75 7.81
N LYS A 166 -13.54 38.40 7.76
CA LYS A 166 -12.47 39.12 8.48
C LYS A 166 -11.94 40.33 7.71
N ASP A 167 -11.86 40.23 6.38
CA ASP A 167 -11.40 41.31 5.50
C ASP A 167 -12.44 42.46 5.38
N THR A 168 -13.72 42.15 5.64
CA THR A 168 -14.79 43.16 5.64
C THR A 168 -14.82 44.00 6.93
N GLU A 169 -14.29 43.50 8.05
CA GLU A 169 -14.22 44.23 9.32
C GLU A 169 -13.01 45.17 9.39
N GLU A 170 -11.82 44.76 8.92
CA GLU A 170 -10.63 45.62 8.91
C GLU A 170 -10.80 46.84 7.99
N LYS A 171 -11.48 46.69 6.85
CA LYS A 171 -11.68 47.80 5.90
C LYS A 171 -12.64 48.88 6.39
N LYS A 172 -13.53 48.57 7.33
CA LYS A 172 -14.46 49.53 7.95
C LYS A 172 -13.83 50.34 9.07
N GLU A 173 -12.72 49.88 9.65
CA GLU A 173 -12.01 50.58 10.73
C GLU A 173 -10.98 51.59 10.18
N GLU A 174 -10.42 51.35 8.99
CA GLU A 174 -9.52 52.30 8.31
C GLU A 174 -10.26 53.51 7.73
N GLU A 175 -11.42 53.34 7.07
CA GLU A 175 -12.17 54.49 6.50
C GLU A 175 -12.67 55.47 7.57
N LYS A 176 -12.89 55.00 8.81
CA LYS A 176 -13.37 55.87 9.90
C LYS A 176 -12.27 56.71 10.56
N LYS A 177 -10.99 56.41 10.30
CA LYS A 177 -9.85 57.18 10.82
C LYS A 177 -9.37 58.28 9.87
N GLU A 178 -9.65 58.17 8.57
CA GLU A 178 -9.27 59.21 7.60
C GLU A 178 -10.26 60.38 7.54
N GLU A 179 -11.52 60.21 7.98
CA GLU A 179 -12.52 61.29 7.99
C GLU A 179 -12.49 62.15 9.28
N SER A 180 -11.60 61.86 10.23
CA SER A 180 -11.46 62.61 11.49
C SER A 180 -10.09 63.27 11.70
N ALA A 181 -9.31 63.47 10.63
CA ALA A 181 -8.02 64.20 10.67
C ALA A 181 -8.07 65.50 9.85
#